data_AF-A0A4R9B0F0-F1
#
_entry.id   AF-A0A4R9B0F0-F1
#
_cell.length_a   1.000
_cell.length_b   1.000
_cell.length_c   1.000
_cell.angle_alpha   90.00
_cell.angle_beta   90.00
_cell.angle_gamma   90.00
#
_symmetry.space_group_name_H-M   'P 1'
#
loop_
_entity.id
_entity.type
_entity.pdbx_description
1 polymer ?
#
loop_
_entity_poly.entity_id
_entity_poly.type
_entity_poly.pdbx_seq_one_letter_code
_entity_poly.pdbx_strand_id
1 'polypeptide(L)'
;MSKEFEIVCEGEFPGTPEQVWDAVTTETAAWLFPTDGMLGEDLVSERPTHHVNRMDGADGWFNRLEQVIEARPNGRSFLRWVHSGVFAEDWDNQYDGASAHTVFYLHTLAEYLKHFAGRPVVFASVDGPAASTTAGAFDLVKAALGLAAGAAAGDSVPVALPGIASDVAVVDFWNDHFIGLRTGDALYRFFGRNAFGAPVGVTVHHFGGADATALRDSWQDWLDRIFD
;
A
#
# COMPACT_ATOMS: atom_id res chain seq x y z
N MET A 1 11.55 17.68 -19.18
CA MET A 1 11.94 16.63 -20.16
C MET A 1 11.58 15.33 -19.51
N SER A 2 10.77 14.51 -20.17
CA SER A 2 10.40 13.21 -19.63
C SER A 2 11.63 12.30 -19.54
N LYS A 3 11.73 11.52 -18.48
CA LYS A 3 12.87 10.62 -18.24
C LYS A 3 12.38 9.30 -17.64
N GLU A 4 12.97 8.21 -18.13
CA GLU A 4 12.68 6.86 -17.64
C GLU A 4 13.14 6.67 -16.19
N PHE A 5 12.44 5.81 -15.46
CA PHE A 5 12.84 5.34 -14.15
C PHE A 5 12.73 3.82 -14.05
N GLU A 6 13.47 3.25 -13.11
CA GLU A 6 13.37 1.86 -12.70
C GLU A 6 13.58 1.77 -11.19
N ILE A 7 12.64 1.14 -10.49
CA ILE A 7 12.69 0.84 -9.07
C ILE A 7 12.70 -0.68 -8.95
N VAL A 8 13.74 -1.21 -8.30
CA VAL A 8 13.90 -2.65 -8.07
C VAL A 8 13.82 -2.92 -6.57
N CYS A 9 12.94 -3.83 -6.18
CA CYS A 9 12.82 -4.31 -4.82
C CYS A 9 12.86 -5.84 -4.80
N GLU A 10 13.66 -6.41 -3.92
CA GLU A 10 13.89 -7.85 -3.85
C GLU A 10 13.86 -8.33 -2.41
N GLY A 11 13.31 -9.51 -2.19
CA GLY A 11 13.30 -10.10 -0.86
C GLY A 11 12.56 -11.41 -0.78
N GLU A 12 12.62 -12.01 0.42
CA GLU A 12 11.82 -13.20 0.73
C GLU A 12 10.46 -12.80 1.31
N PHE A 13 9.41 -13.30 0.68
CA PHE A 13 8.03 -13.11 1.08
C PHE A 13 7.45 -14.37 1.73
N PRO A 14 6.51 -14.23 2.67
CA PRO A 14 5.68 -15.34 3.13
C PRO A 14 4.83 -15.90 1.98
N GLY A 15 4.53 -17.20 2.01
CA GLY A 15 3.64 -17.85 1.02
C GLY A 15 4.37 -18.52 -0.14
N THR A 16 3.69 -19.50 -0.75
CA THR A 16 4.20 -20.24 -1.91
C THR A 16 4.21 -19.37 -3.16
N PRO A 17 4.95 -19.75 -4.23
CA PRO A 17 4.95 -18.99 -5.48
C PRO A 17 3.55 -18.73 -6.03
N GLU A 18 2.65 -19.70 -5.90
CA GLU A 18 1.25 -19.57 -6.33
C GLU A 18 0.50 -18.50 -5.51
N GLN A 19 0.71 -18.45 -4.19
CA GLN A 19 0.08 -17.42 -3.36
C GLN A 19 0.61 -16.02 -3.69
N VAL A 20 1.93 -15.89 -3.91
CA VAL A 20 2.54 -14.62 -4.33
C VAL A 20 2.02 -14.22 -5.71
N TRP A 21 1.94 -15.17 -6.65
CA TRP A 21 1.38 -14.95 -7.98
C TRP A 21 -0.05 -14.44 -7.91
N ASP A 22 -0.93 -15.16 -7.19
CA ASP A 22 -2.34 -14.80 -7.07
C ASP A 22 -2.48 -13.40 -6.43
N ALA A 23 -1.63 -13.08 -5.43
CA ALA A 23 -1.59 -11.78 -4.77
C ALA A 23 -1.20 -10.61 -5.70
N VAL A 24 -0.19 -10.79 -6.56
CA VAL A 24 0.29 -9.71 -7.45
C VAL A 24 -0.48 -9.59 -8.76
N THR A 25 -1.31 -10.58 -9.09
CA THR A 25 -2.10 -10.59 -10.34
C THR A 25 -3.60 -10.37 -10.11
N THR A 26 -4.21 -11.07 -9.16
CA THR A 26 -5.68 -11.12 -9.00
C THR A 26 -6.18 -10.55 -7.68
N GLU A 27 -5.35 -10.50 -6.64
CA GLU A 27 -5.75 -10.05 -5.30
C GLU A 27 -5.13 -8.68 -4.95
N THR A 28 -4.90 -7.82 -5.94
CA THR A 28 -4.24 -6.51 -5.77
C THR A 28 -4.95 -5.61 -4.75
N ALA A 29 -6.28 -5.68 -4.67
CA ALA A 29 -7.07 -4.96 -3.65
C ALA A 29 -6.73 -5.36 -2.20
N ALA A 30 -6.09 -6.50 -1.98
CA ALA A 30 -5.76 -7.02 -0.65
C ALA A 30 -4.53 -6.35 -0.02
N TRP A 31 -3.70 -5.67 -0.82
CA TRP A 31 -2.46 -5.04 -0.34
C TRP A 31 -2.04 -3.76 -1.07
N LEU A 32 -2.62 -3.48 -2.24
CA LEU A 32 -2.35 -2.31 -3.07
C LEU A 32 -3.64 -1.49 -3.24
N PHE A 33 -4.36 -1.67 -4.33
CA PHE A 33 -5.68 -1.10 -4.61
C PHE A 33 -6.37 -1.96 -5.69
N PRO A 34 -7.71 -1.89 -5.83
CA PRO A 34 -8.42 -2.56 -6.92
C PRO A 34 -7.91 -2.08 -8.28
N THR A 35 -7.54 -3.02 -9.14
CA THR A 35 -7.04 -2.74 -10.49
C THR A 35 -8.09 -3.01 -11.58
N ASP A 36 -9.35 -3.21 -11.19
CA ASP A 36 -10.46 -3.38 -12.12
C ASP A 36 -10.59 -2.16 -13.04
N GLY A 37 -10.49 -2.39 -14.36
CA GLY A 37 -10.53 -1.31 -15.36
C GLY A 37 -9.20 -0.57 -15.58
N MET A 38 -8.15 -0.89 -14.83
CA MET A 38 -6.77 -0.45 -15.08
C MET A 38 -5.97 -1.53 -15.83
N LEU A 39 -6.59 -2.12 -16.84
CA LEU A 39 -6.04 -3.27 -17.55
C LEU A 39 -4.91 -2.82 -18.48
N GLY A 40 -3.66 -3.05 -18.07
CA GLY A 40 -2.51 -3.05 -18.96
C GLY A 40 -2.49 -4.28 -19.88
N GLU A 41 -1.52 -4.34 -20.78
CA GLU A 41 -1.20 -5.52 -21.58
C GLU A 41 -0.24 -6.44 -20.82
N ASP A 42 -0.59 -7.73 -20.71
CA ASP A 42 0.32 -8.75 -20.22
C ASP A 42 1.31 -9.13 -21.32
N LEU A 43 2.54 -8.65 -21.19
CA LEU A 43 3.64 -8.97 -22.10
C LEU A 43 4.21 -10.35 -21.82
N VAL A 44 4.18 -10.79 -20.55
CA VAL A 44 4.57 -12.13 -20.09
C VAL A 44 3.59 -12.57 -19.00
N SER A 45 3.12 -13.82 -19.09
CA SER A 45 2.26 -14.43 -18.07
C SER A 45 2.56 -15.92 -17.94
N GLU A 46 3.54 -16.25 -17.10
CA GLU A 46 4.03 -17.60 -16.84
C GLU A 46 3.80 -17.96 -15.36
N ARG A 47 2.62 -18.50 -15.03
CA ARG A 47 2.27 -18.85 -13.64
C ARG A 47 3.12 -20.03 -13.13
N PRO A 48 3.70 -19.97 -11.91
CA PRO A 48 3.65 -18.86 -10.94
C PRO A 48 4.93 -18.01 -10.91
N THR A 49 5.77 -18.02 -11.95
CA THR A 49 7.18 -17.60 -11.89
C THR A 49 7.51 -16.26 -12.52
N HIS A 50 6.80 -15.83 -13.57
CA HIS A 50 7.15 -14.60 -14.28
C HIS A 50 5.92 -13.89 -14.85
N HIS A 51 5.77 -12.62 -14.48
CA HIS A 51 4.68 -11.78 -14.95
C HIS A 51 5.23 -10.40 -15.33
N VAL A 52 4.81 -9.89 -16.49
CA VAL A 52 5.13 -8.53 -16.95
C VAL A 52 3.85 -7.90 -17.47
N ASN A 53 3.39 -6.86 -16.79
CA ASN A 53 2.25 -6.04 -17.22
C ASN A 53 2.71 -4.62 -17.57
N ARG A 54 2.16 -4.07 -18.66
CA ARG A 54 2.49 -2.74 -19.14
C ARG A 54 1.24 -1.96 -19.52
N MET A 55 1.16 -0.72 -19.07
CA MET A 55 0.18 0.25 -19.51
C MET A 55 0.88 1.40 -20.24
N ASP A 56 0.42 1.70 -21.45
CA ASP A 56 0.90 2.83 -22.25
C ASP A 56 -0.11 3.98 -22.21
N GLY A 57 0.39 5.21 -22.38
CA GLY A 57 -0.40 6.44 -22.38
C GLY A 57 0.09 7.43 -23.42
N ALA A 58 -0.46 8.65 -23.36
CA ALA A 58 -0.08 9.72 -24.26
C ALA A 58 1.41 10.12 -24.10
N ASP A 59 1.97 10.73 -25.15
CA ASP A 59 3.29 11.35 -25.12
C ASP A 59 4.45 10.41 -24.71
N GLY A 60 4.32 9.11 -25.02
CA GLY A 60 5.33 8.10 -24.71
C GLY A 60 5.38 7.69 -23.24
N TRP A 61 4.38 8.12 -22.43
CA TRP A 61 4.23 7.64 -21.07
C TRP A 61 3.95 6.14 -21.05
N PHE A 62 4.58 5.45 -20.10
CA PHE A 62 4.20 4.09 -19.76
C PHE A 62 4.44 3.83 -18.26
N ASN A 63 3.75 2.81 -17.75
CA ASN A 63 3.98 2.19 -16.46
C ASN A 63 4.07 0.68 -16.69
N ARG A 64 5.16 0.07 -16.22
CA ARG A 64 5.42 -1.36 -16.36
C ARG A 64 5.80 -1.95 -15.01
N LEU A 65 5.14 -3.06 -14.68
CA LEU A 65 5.43 -3.87 -13.53
C LEU A 65 5.91 -5.25 -13.98
N GLU A 66 7.03 -5.70 -13.42
CA GLU A 66 7.57 -7.03 -13.65
C GLU A 66 7.79 -7.73 -12.30
N GLN A 67 7.34 -8.98 -12.23
CA GLN A 67 7.51 -9.85 -11.07
C GLN A 67 8.18 -11.14 -11.50
N VAL A 68 9.32 -11.46 -10.87
CA VAL A 68 9.97 -12.77 -10.96
C VAL A 68 9.88 -13.43 -9.59
N ILE A 69 9.29 -14.63 -9.56
CA ILE A 69 8.97 -15.37 -8.34
C ILE A 69 9.70 -16.70 -8.35
N GLU A 70 10.41 -16.99 -7.27
CA GLU A 70 11.13 -18.25 -7.09
C GLU A 70 10.74 -18.92 -5.78
N ALA A 71 10.61 -20.25 -5.79
CA ALA A 71 10.37 -21.01 -4.57
C ALA A 71 11.54 -20.89 -3.57
N ARG A 72 11.20 -20.88 -2.28
CA ARG A 72 12.13 -21.00 -1.15
C ARG A 72 11.63 -22.06 -0.17
N PRO A 73 12.53 -22.65 0.65
CA PRO A 73 12.13 -23.64 1.66
C PRO A 73 11.04 -23.12 2.61
N ASN A 74 10.29 -24.05 3.23
CA ASN A 74 9.24 -23.76 4.21
C ASN A 74 8.05 -22.96 3.69
N GLY A 75 7.70 -23.14 2.40
CA GLY A 75 6.53 -22.48 1.80
C GLY A 75 6.69 -20.97 1.69
N ARG A 76 7.91 -20.51 1.41
CA ARG A 76 8.24 -19.11 1.15
C ARG A 76 8.57 -18.91 -0.32
N SER A 77 8.66 -17.65 -0.73
CA SER A 77 9.08 -17.27 -2.08
C SER A 77 10.08 -16.14 -2.03
N PHE A 78 11.00 -16.10 -2.99
CA PHE A 78 11.72 -14.87 -3.32
C PHE A 78 10.95 -14.15 -4.42
N LEU A 79 10.80 -12.84 -4.29
CA LEU A 79 10.17 -11.98 -5.27
C LEU A 79 11.18 -10.89 -5.66
N ARG A 80 11.44 -10.77 -6.96
CA ARG A 80 12.02 -9.57 -7.57
C ARG A 80 10.87 -8.77 -8.20
N TRP A 81 10.64 -7.58 -7.67
CA TRP A 81 9.66 -6.62 -8.16
C TRP A 81 10.38 -5.48 -8.88
N VAL A 82 10.00 -5.22 -10.13
CA VAL A 82 10.51 -4.10 -10.92
C VAL A 82 9.35 -3.21 -11.32
N HIS A 83 9.43 -1.93 -10.94
CA HIS A 83 8.51 -0.89 -11.39
C HIS A 83 9.29 0.09 -12.27
N SER A 84 8.91 0.20 -13.53
CA SER A 84 9.56 1.09 -14.50
C SER A 84 8.54 1.91 -15.28
N GLY A 85 8.97 3.04 -15.80
CA GLY A 85 8.07 3.96 -16.49
C GLY A 85 8.77 5.23 -16.89
N VAL A 86 7.97 6.25 -17.21
CA VAL A 86 8.44 7.58 -17.58
C VAL A 86 7.81 8.61 -16.66
N PHE A 87 8.64 9.44 -16.00
CA PHE A 87 8.17 10.65 -15.31
C PHE A 87 8.27 11.84 -16.25
N ALA A 88 7.26 12.72 -16.24
CA ALA A 88 7.19 13.87 -17.14
C ALA A 88 8.04 15.06 -16.64
N GLU A 89 7.96 15.37 -15.34
CA GLU A 89 8.61 16.50 -14.67
C GLU A 89 9.04 16.10 -13.23
N ASP A 90 9.81 16.95 -12.55
CA ASP A 90 10.28 16.76 -11.15
C ASP A 90 10.74 15.33 -10.81
N TRP A 91 11.60 14.80 -11.68
CA TRP A 91 11.94 13.37 -11.69
C TRP A 91 12.48 12.87 -10.35
N ASP A 92 13.37 13.64 -9.69
CA ASP A 92 14.00 13.20 -8.44
C ASP A 92 12.96 13.04 -7.32
N ASN A 93 12.06 14.01 -7.14
CA ASN A 93 10.99 13.94 -6.15
C ASN A 93 9.95 12.85 -6.51
N GLN A 94 9.60 12.70 -7.79
CA GLN A 94 8.71 11.63 -8.24
C GLN A 94 9.32 10.24 -8.03
N TYR A 95 10.63 10.10 -8.26
CA TYR A 95 11.37 8.86 -8.02
C TYR A 95 11.44 8.52 -6.54
N ASP A 96 11.79 9.48 -5.68
CA ASP A 96 11.85 9.27 -4.23
C ASP A 96 10.48 8.91 -3.68
N GLY A 97 9.43 9.63 -4.11
CA GLY A 97 8.04 9.32 -3.78
C GLY A 97 7.64 7.92 -4.22
N ALA A 98 7.85 7.57 -5.50
CA ALA A 98 7.49 6.25 -6.03
C ALA A 98 8.27 5.11 -5.36
N SER A 99 9.56 5.31 -5.09
CA SER A 99 10.41 4.34 -4.38
C SER A 99 9.89 4.09 -2.97
N ALA A 100 9.60 5.16 -2.23
CA ALA A 100 9.12 5.06 -0.86
C ALA A 100 7.73 4.39 -0.77
N HIS A 101 6.82 4.70 -1.71
CA HIS A 101 5.52 4.02 -1.81
C HIS A 101 5.68 2.54 -2.20
N THR A 102 6.57 2.21 -3.15
CA THR A 102 6.81 0.82 -3.58
C THR A 102 7.26 -0.05 -2.40
N VAL A 103 8.18 0.43 -1.58
CA VAL A 103 8.62 -0.28 -0.36
C VAL A 103 7.46 -0.51 0.60
N PHE A 104 6.61 0.50 0.83
CA PHE A 104 5.48 0.37 1.74
C PHE A 104 4.38 -0.56 1.23
N TYR A 105 4.11 -0.55 -0.08
CA TYR A 105 3.19 -1.50 -0.70
C TYR A 105 3.71 -2.93 -0.63
N LEU A 106 5.00 -3.16 -0.91
CA LEU A 106 5.60 -4.50 -0.79
C LEU A 106 5.64 -4.99 0.66
N HIS A 107 5.81 -4.10 1.64
CA HIS A 107 5.60 -4.47 3.05
C HIS A 107 4.14 -4.88 3.32
N THR A 108 3.17 -4.16 2.74
CA THR A 108 1.75 -4.50 2.85
C THR A 108 1.44 -5.85 2.21
N LEU A 109 2.06 -6.17 1.06
CA LEU A 109 1.99 -7.49 0.42
C LEU A 109 2.49 -8.59 1.36
N ALA A 110 3.63 -8.37 2.04
CA ALA A 110 4.17 -9.34 2.98
C ALA A 110 3.24 -9.57 4.18
N GLU A 111 2.64 -8.51 4.75
CA GLU A 111 1.66 -8.65 5.83
C GLU A 111 0.37 -9.33 5.37
N TYR A 112 -0.12 -9.02 4.16
CA TYR A 112 -1.26 -9.72 3.54
C TYR A 112 -0.97 -11.22 3.39
N LEU A 113 0.14 -11.59 2.75
CA LEU A 113 0.52 -12.98 2.52
C LEU A 113 0.67 -13.79 3.82
N LYS A 114 1.17 -13.14 4.86
CA LYS A 114 1.41 -13.78 6.16
C LYS A 114 0.13 -14.02 6.97
N HIS A 115 -0.80 -13.07 6.92
CA HIS A 115 -1.91 -13.01 7.87
C HIS A 115 -3.28 -13.22 7.24
N PHE A 116 -3.41 -12.97 5.93
CA PHE A 116 -4.70 -12.83 5.26
C PHE A 116 -4.79 -13.49 3.89
N ALA A 117 -3.75 -14.18 3.41
CA ALA A 117 -3.71 -14.80 2.08
C ALA A 117 -5.00 -15.59 1.76
N GLY A 118 -5.60 -15.30 0.61
CA GLY A 118 -6.82 -15.93 0.11
C GLY A 118 -8.12 -15.51 0.81
N ARG A 119 -8.07 -14.59 1.78
CA ARG A 119 -9.29 -14.04 2.41
C ARG A 119 -9.90 -12.96 1.51
N PRO A 120 -11.24 -12.89 1.40
CA PRO A 120 -11.90 -11.83 0.66
C PRO A 120 -11.62 -10.47 1.32
N VAL A 121 -11.37 -9.45 0.51
CA VAL A 121 -11.07 -8.09 0.96
C VAL A 121 -12.19 -7.12 0.58
N VAL A 122 -12.48 -6.20 1.50
CA VAL A 122 -13.22 -4.97 1.24
C VAL A 122 -12.23 -3.83 1.34
N PHE A 123 -12.03 -3.12 0.23
CA PHE A 123 -11.08 -2.03 0.12
C PHE A 123 -11.77 -0.68 0.29
N ALA A 124 -11.17 0.20 1.08
CA ALA A 124 -11.52 1.62 1.12
C ALA A 124 -10.27 2.48 0.96
N SER A 125 -10.41 3.61 0.28
CA SER A 125 -9.38 4.65 0.18
C SER A 125 -10.03 6.02 0.31
N VAL A 126 -9.41 6.88 1.11
CA VAL A 126 -9.82 8.26 1.32
C VAL A 126 -8.59 9.17 1.31
N ASP A 127 -8.79 10.37 0.80
CA ASP A 127 -7.83 11.46 0.86
C ASP A 127 -8.35 12.50 1.83
N GLY A 128 -7.44 13.07 2.64
CA GLY A 128 -7.76 14.17 3.53
C GLY A 128 -8.13 15.44 2.75
N PRO A 129 -8.73 16.44 3.43
CA PRO A 129 -9.06 17.71 2.80
C PRO A 129 -7.80 18.47 2.38
N ALA A 130 -7.98 19.55 1.61
CA ALA A 130 -6.86 20.38 1.12
C ALA A 130 -5.94 20.89 2.26
N ALA A 131 -6.48 21.12 3.46
CA ALA A 131 -5.69 21.50 4.63
C ALA A 131 -4.64 20.44 5.03
N SER A 132 -4.85 19.17 4.66
CA SER A 132 -3.91 18.08 4.93
C SER A 132 -2.66 18.08 4.04
N THR A 133 -2.51 19.03 3.11
CA THR A 133 -1.27 19.19 2.31
C THR A 133 -0.21 20.00 3.04
N THR A 134 -0.50 20.58 4.21
CA THR A 134 0.45 21.44 4.93
C THR A 134 1.56 20.65 5.60
N ALA A 135 2.67 21.34 5.91
CA ALA A 135 3.72 20.77 6.76
C ALA A 135 3.14 20.35 8.12
N GLY A 136 3.57 19.21 8.64
CA GLY A 136 3.10 18.65 9.92
C GLY A 136 1.72 17.96 9.89
N ALA A 137 1.02 17.95 8.75
CA ALA A 137 -0.30 17.32 8.66
C ALA A 137 -0.30 15.84 9.08
N PHE A 138 0.75 15.09 8.72
CA PHE A 138 0.86 13.69 9.11
C PHE A 138 1.11 13.47 10.61
N ASP A 139 1.67 14.46 11.31
CA ASP A 139 1.86 14.37 12.76
C ASP A 139 0.53 14.56 13.52
N LEU A 140 -0.42 15.32 12.94
CA LEU A 140 -1.80 15.39 13.47
C LEU A 140 -2.49 14.03 13.38
N VAL A 141 -2.27 13.29 12.29
CA VAL A 141 -2.80 11.93 12.10
C VAL A 141 -2.19 10.97 13.11
N LYS A 142 -0.87 11.00 13.31
CA LYS A 142 -0.18 10.22 14.36
C LYS A 142 -0.77 10.48 15.74
N ALA A 143 -0.99 11.75 16.07
CA ALA A 143 -1.57 12.16 17.34
C ALA A 143 -3.03 11.68 17.49
N ALA A 144 -3.84 11.80 16.44
CA ALA A 144 -5.24 11.35 16.43
C ALA A 144 -5.38 9.83 16.60
N LEU A 145 -4.42 9.05 16.10
CA LEU A 145 -4.36 7.61 16.30
C LEU A 145 -3.97 7.20 17.73
N GLY A 146 -3.52 8.16 18.56
CA GLY A 146 -3.02 7.90 19.90
C GLY A 146 -1.62 7.27 19.93
N LEU A 147 -0.89 7.33 18.81
CA LEU A 147 0.45 6.76 18.68
C LEU A 147 1.44 7.70 19.38
N ALA A 148 1.91 7.31 20.57
CA ALA A 148 2.89 8.07 21.32
C ALA A 148 4.18 8.23 20.52
N ALA A 149 4.88 9.36 20.72
CA ALA A 149 6.23 9.53 20.19
C ALA A 149 7.14 8.41 20.72
N GLY A 150 7.52 7.46 19.85
CA GLY A 150 8.37 6.32 20.19
C GLY A 150 7.77 4.93 19.95
N ALA A 151 6.53 4.82 19.44
CA ALA A 151 6.05 3.53 18.94
C ALA A 151 6.95 3.04 17.79
N ALA A 152 7.35 1.77 17.85
CA ALA A 152 8.21 1.13 16.88
C ALA A 152 7.48 0.00 16.14
N ALA A 153 7.97 -0.35 14.95
CA ALA A 153 7.48 -1.53 14.25
C ALA A 153 7.64 -2.78 15.13
N GLY A 154 6.56 -3.55 15.26
CA GLY A 154 6.41 -4.70 16.15
C GLY A 154 5.58 -4.42 17.42
N ASP A 155 5.39 -3.15 17.80
CA ASP A 155 4.65 -2.80 19.01
C ASP A 155 3.16 -3.11 18.86
N SER A 156 2.55 -3.58 19.95
CA SER A 156 1.11 -3.73 20.09
C SER A 156 0.57 -2.57 20.89
N VAL A 157 -0.21 -1.70 20.25
CA VAL A 157 -0.64 -0.41 20.83
C VAL A 157 -2.16 -0.25 20.73
N PRO A 158 -2.80 0.35 21.75
CA PRO A 158 -4.18 0.76 21.63
C PRO A 158 -4.27 1.89 20.60
N VAL A 159 -5.20 1.77 19.65
CA VAL A 159 -5.39 2.76 18.59
C VAL A 159 -6.84 3.21 18.50
N ALA A 160 -7.02 4.49 18.20
CA ALA A 160 -8.34 5.08 17.96
C ALA A 160 -8.69 4.99 16.47
N LEU A 161 -9.11 3.80 16.02
CA LEU A 161 -9.54 3.56 14.63
C LEU A 161 -11.06 3.77 14.47
N PRO A 162 -11.53 4.47 13.42
CA PRO A 162 -12.94 4.59 13.10
C PRO A 162 -13.64 3.24 12.98
N GLY A 163 -14.82 3.12 13.59
CA GLY A 163 -15.68 1.95 13.44
C GLY A 163 -15.23 0.69 14.20
N ILE A 164 -14.14 0.75 14.96
CA ILE A 164 -13.63 -0.39 15.74
C ILE A 164 -13.75 -0.08 17.24
N ALA A 165 -14.35 -1.00 17.99
CA ALA A 165 -14.41 -0.91 19.45
C ALA A 165 -13.03 -1.22 20.04
N SER A 166 -12.28 -0.18 20.42
CA SER A 166 -10.93 -0.19 21.02
C SER A 166 -10.15 -1.49 20.79
N ASP A 167 -9.39 -1.55 19.69
CA ASP A 167 -8.54 -2.69 19.40
C ASP A 167 -7.07 -2.38 19.69
N VAL A 168 -6.34 -3.46 20.00
CA VAL A 168 -4.89 -3.44 19.99
C VAL A 168 -4.45 -3.72 18.56
N ALA A 169 -3.83 -2.74 17.92
CA ALA A 169 -3.21 -2.93 16.61
C ALA A 169 -1.70 -3.17 16.77
N VAL A 170 -1.14 -3.98 15.86
CA VAL A 170 0.30 -4.08 15.69
C VAL A 170 0.75 -2.98 14.75
N VAL A 171 1.72 -2.16 15.17
CA VAL A 171 2.44 -1.27 14.27
C VAL A 171 3.36 -2.14 13.42
N ASP A 172 3.00 -2.42 12.17
CA ASP A 172 3.80 -3.29 11.28
C ASP A 172 4.82 -2.49 10.45
N PHE A 173 4.60 -1.18 10.27
CA PHE A 173 5.47 -0.29 9.52
C PHE A 173 5.45 1.11 10.13
N TRP A 174 6.61 1.76 10.20
CA TRP A 174 6.71 3.12 10.71
C TRP A 174 7.90 3.87 10.10
N ASN A 175 7.64 5.01 9.48
CA ASN A 175 8.65 6.03 9.19
C ASN A 175 8.01 7.44 9.15
N ASP A 176 8.74 8.43 8.64
CA ASP A 176 8.27 9.82 8.60
C ASP A 176 7.06 10.03 7.67
N HIS A 177 6.85 9.13 6.70
CA HIS A 177 5.86 9.29 5.63
C HIS A 177 4.76 8.22 5.63
N PHE A 178 4.95 7.10 6.31
CA PHE A 178 4.00 5.99 6.28
C PHE A 178 3.87 5.30 7.63
N ILE A 179 2.65 4.85 7.93
CA ILE A 179 2.34 4.02 9.09
C ILE A 179 1.49 2.84 8.60
N GLY A 180 1.91 1.64 8.98
CA GLY A 180 1.15 0.42 8.79
C GLY A 180 0.66 -0.10 10.13
N LEU A 181 -0.66 -0.25 10.27
CA LEU A 181 -1.28 -0.90 11.42
C LEU A 181 -2.01 -2.17 10.97
N ARG A 182 -1.84 -3.25 11.73
CA ARG A 182 -2.55 -4.52 11.50
C ARG A 182 -3.38 -4.90 12.73
N THR A 183 -4.66 -5.19 12.51
CA THR A 183 -5.57 -5.83 13.48
C THR A 183 -5.73 -7.32 13.15
N GLY A 184 -6.64 -8.02 13.82
CA GLY A 184 -6.96 -9.42 13.50
C GLY A 184 -7.68 -9.61 12.15
N ASP A 185 -8.21 -8.53 11.58
CA ASP A 185 -9.11 -8.57 10.43
C ASP A 185 -8.84 -7.49 9.38
N ALA A 186 -7.88 -6.58 9.58
CA ALA A 186 -7.61 -5.52 8.61
C ALA A 186 -6.16 -5.03 8.62
N LEU A 187 -5.76 -4.45 7.49
CA LEU A 187 -4.55 -3.64 7.32
C LEU A 187 -4.95 -2.19 7.08
N TYR A 188 -4.48 -1.29 7.93
CA TYR A 188 -4.65 0.17 7.81
C TYR A 188 -3.33 0.77 7.37
N ARG A 189 -3.36 1.58 6.31
CA ARG A 189 -2.17 2.17 5.70
C ARG A 189 -2.36 3.67 5.61
N PHE A 190 -1.51 4.42 6.30
CA PHE A 190 -1.56 5.87 6.35
C PHE A 190 -0.41 6.43 5.54
N PHE A 191 -0.71 7.41 4.70
CA PHE A 191 0.22 8.00 3.75
C PHE A 191 0.35 9.50 4.03
N GLY A 192 1.49 9.91 4.59
CA GLY A 192 1.91 11.29 4.78
C GLY A 192 2.36 11.93 3.47
N ARG A 193 1.51 11.89 2.43
CA ARG A 193 1.86 12.39 1.09
C ARG A 193 1.97 13.91 1.02
N ASN A 194 1.67 14.62 2.10
CA ASN A 194 1.93 16.04 2.24
C ASN A 194 3.42 16.37 2.10
N ALA A 195 4.30 15.40 2.43
CA ALA A 195 5.72 15.48 2.12
C ALA A 195 6.04 15.53 0.61
N PHE A 196 5.13 15.02 -0.22
CA PHE A 196 5.23 14.96 -1.70
C PHE A 196 4.22 15.90 -2.39
N GLY A 197 3.64 16.85 -1.65
CA GLY A 197 2.69 17.85 -2.21
C GLY A 197 1.26 17.36 -2.44
N ALA A 198 0.89 16.17 -1.93
CA ALA A 198 -0.47 15.64 -2.01
C ALA A 198 -1.14 15.55 -0.62
N PRO A 199 -2.48 15.48 -0.52
CA PRO A 199 -3.16 15.30 0.76
C PRO A 199 -2.71 14.03 1.48
N VAL A 200 -2.80 14.02 2.81
CA VAL A 200 -2.68 12.76 3.57
C VAL A 200 -3.70 11.75 3.02
N GLY A 201 -3.30 10.49 2.88
CA GLY A 201 -4.19 9.42 2.42
C GLY A 201 -4.32 8.31 3.46
N VAL A 202 -5.42 7.57 3.39
CA VAL A 202 -5.60 6.31 4.11
C VAL A 202 -6.14 5.25 3.16
N THR A 203 -5.59 4.05 3.23
CA THR A 203 -6.24 2.84 2.68
C THR A 203 -6.52 1.84 3.78
N VAL A 204 -7.59 1.09 3.59
CA VAL A 204 -8.01 0.00 4.49
C VAL A 204 -8.28 -1.24 3.65
N HIS A 205 -7.62 -2.33 4.00
CA HIS A 205 -7.84 -3.66 3.45
C HIS A 205 -8.52 -4.49 4.54
N HIS A 206 -9.85 -4.63 4.47
CA HIS A 206 -10.64 -5.27 5.52
C HIS A 206 -11.06 -6.69 5.12
N PHE A 207 -10.69 -7.68 5.91
CA PHE A 207 -10.87 -9.12 5.65
C PHE A 207 -11.98 -9.78 6.49
N GLY A 208 -12.70 -8.99 7.29
CA GLY A 208 -13.82 -9.43 8.14
C GLY A 208 -15.23 -9.22 7.54
N GLY A 209 -15.36 -8.80 6.28
CA GLY A 209 -16.66 -8.56 5.63
C GLY A 209 -17.36 -7.24 6.01
N ALA A 210 -16.62 -6.14 6.03
CA ALA A 210 -17.17 -4.79 6.25
C ALA A 210 -18.07 -4.34 5.09
N ASP A 211 -18.95 -3.37 5.34
CA ASP A 211 -19.63 -2.64 4.26
C ASP A 211 -18.68 -1.59 3.67
N ALA A 212 -18.48 -1.62 2.34
CA ALA A 212 -17.50 -0.76 1.68
C ALA A 212 -17.81 0.74 1.81
N THR A 213 -19.10 1.10 1.76
CA THR A 213 -19.53 2.50 1.81
C THR A 213 -19.39 3.03 3.23
N ALA A 214 -19.90 2.30 4.23
CA ALA A 214 -19.77 2.67 5.62
C ALA A 214 -18.29 2.72 6.07
N LEU A 215 -17.45 1.81 5.57
CA LEU A 215 -16.02 1.83 5.84
C LEU A 215 -15.42 3.12 5.29
N ARG A 216 -15.61 3.41 4.00
CA ARG A 216 -15.09 4.64 3.37
C ARG A 216 -15.58 5.90 4.08
N ASP A 217 -16.87 6.02 4.33
CA ASP A 217 -17.47 7.22 4.92
C ASP A 217 -16.97 7.45 6.36
N SER A 218 -16.84 6.38 7.16
CA SER A 218 -16.30 6.51 8.53
C SER A 218 -14.84 6.99 8.57
N TRP A 219 -14.04 6.61 7.56
CA TRP A 219 -12.66 7.03 7.41
C TRP A 219 -12.55 8.46 6.86
N GLN A 220 -13.44 8.85 5.94
CA GLN A 220 -13.51 10.23 5.46
C GLN A 220 -13.89 11.18 6.61
N ASP A 221 -14.97 10.87 7.34
CA ASP A 221 -15.44 11.67 8.48
C ASP A 221 -14.39 11.78 9.60
N TRP A 222 -13.52 10.78 9.75
CA TRP A 222 -12.42 10.83 10.71
C TRP A 222 -11.29 11.72 10.24
N LEU A 223 -10.87 11.62 8.97
CA LEU A 223 -9.85 12.52 8.43
C LEU A 223 -10.32 13.97 8.41
N ASP A 224 -11.55 14.24 7.97
CA ASP A 224 -12.09 15.60 7.90
C ASP A 224 -12.06 16.27 9.29
N ARG A 225 -12.49 15.57 10.34
CA ARG A 225 -12.45 16.06 11.73
C ARG A 225 -11.04 16.36 12.28
N ILE A 226 -9.98 15.75 11.72
CA ILE A 226 -8.60 16.05 12.13
C ILE A 226 -8.14 17.40 11.57
N PHE A 227 -8.70 17.81 10.44
CA PHE A 227 -8.25 18.97 9.65
C PHE A 227 -9.29 20.10 9.57
N ASP A 228 -10.41 19.98 10.27
CA ASP A 228 -11.45 21.00 10.48
C ASP A 228 -11.01 22.16 11.39
#